data_AF-X0S3M4-F1
#
_entry.id   AF-X0S3M4-F1
#
_cell.length_a   1.000
_cell.length_b   1.000
_cell.length_c   1.000
_cell.angle_alpha   90.00
_cell.angle_beta   90.00
_cell.angle_gamma   90.00
#
_symmetry.space_group_name_H-M   'P 1'
#
loop_
_entity.id
_entity.type
_entity.pdbx_description
1 polymer ?
#
loop_
_entity_poly.entity_id
_entity_poly.type
_entity_poly.pdbx_seq_one_letter_code
_entity_poly.pdbx_strand_id
1 'polypeptide(L)' 'MKIGVDKFMHFMVNFGLVLTIGMMGFLPHGIVCAGLLSAGKEGVDYEDNREWNWGDIAADCIGIGFGTLLVVFLT' A
#
# COMPACT_ATOMS: atom_id res chain seq x y z
N MET A 1 -3.09 10.60 15.51
CA MET A 1 -2.45 11.26 14.35
C MET A 1 -3.53 11.96 13.53
N LYS A 2 -3.27 13.07 12.83
CA LYS A 2 -4.31 13.70 11.99
C LYS A 2 -4.73 12.70 10.90
N ILE A 3 -6.02 12.47 10.72
CA ILE A 3 -6.59 11.46 9.79
C ILE A 3 -5.92 11.52 8.41
N GLY A 4 -5.67 12.72 7.86
CA GLY A 4 -5.02 12.85 6.55
C GLY A 4 -3.54 12.43 6.50
N VAL A 5 -2.79 12.55 7.60
CA VAL A 5 -1.38 12.15 7.66
C VAL A 5 -1.27 10.62 7.67
N ASP A 6 -2.18 9.97 8.38
CA ASP A 6 -2.29 8.51 8.46
C ASP A 6 -2.56 7.90 7.07
N LYS A 7 -3.59 8.40 6.37
CA LYS A 7 -3.90 7.94 5.00
C LYS A 7 -2.78 8.23 4.00
N PHE A 8 -2.07 9.34 4.16
CA PHE A 8 -0.92 9.65 3.32
C PHE A 8 0.24 8.67 3.54
N MET A 9 0.49 8.24 4.78
CA MET A 9 1.53 7.24 5.06
C MET A 9 1.20 5.88 4.44
N HIS A 10 -0.06 5.46 4.53
CA HIS A 10 -0.60 4.27 3.86
C HIS A 10 -0.33 4.26 2.35
N PHE A 11 -0.70 5.36 1.70
CA PHE A 11 -0.38 5.59 0.30
C PHE A 11 1.13 5.50 0.03
N MET A 12 1.96 6.24 0.78
CA MET A 12 3.39 6.36 0.54
C MET A 12 4.15 5.04 0.73
N VAL A 13 3.79 4.25 1.75
CA VAL A 13 4.42 2.94 2.01
C VAL A 13 4.13 1.99 0.87
N ASN A 14 2.86 1.85 0.47
CA ASN A 14 2.48 0.95 -0.60
C ASN A 14 2.99 1.40 -1.98
N PHE A 15 2.94 2.70 -2.25
CA PHE A 15 3.53 3.30 -3.45
C PHE A 15 5.03 3.02 -3.54
N GLY A 16 5.78 3.32 -2.46
CA GLY A 16 7.22 3.14 -2.42
C GLY A 16 7.65 1.67 -2.53
N LEU A 17 6.89 0.76 -1.92
CA LEU A 17 7.15 -0.67 -1.99
C LEU A 17 6.98 -1.21 -3.41
N VAL A 18 5.85 -0.90 -4.06
CA VAL A 18 5.60 -1.30 -5.45
C VAL A 18 6.62 -0.68 -6.40
N LEU A 19 6.94 0.60 -6.22
CA LEU A 19 7.93 1.28 -7.04
C LEU A 19 9.31 0.62 -6.90
N THR A 20 9.77 0.36 -5.67
CA THR A 20 11.11 -0.20 -5.44
C THR A 20 11.25 -1.60 -6.03
N ILE A 21 10.33 -2.50 -5.70
CA ILE A 21 10.38 -3.90 -6.17
C ILE A 21 10.09 -3.97 -7.67
N GLY A 22 9.17 -3.14 -8.16
CA GLY A 22 8.81 -3.05 -9.57
C GLY A 22 9.96 -2.57 -10.45
N MET A 23 10.68 -1.53 -10.03
CA MET A 23 11.85 -1.03 -10.75
C MET A 23 13.02 -2.02 -10.78
N MET A 24 13.04 -3.02 -9.88
CA MET A 24 13.99 -4.14 -9.92
C MET A 24 13.57 -5.24 -10.91
N GLY A 25 12.46 -5.08 -11.64
CA GLY A 25 11.92 -6.06 -12.59
C GLY A 25 10.94 -7.07 -11.98
N PHE A 26 10.56 -6.91 -10.71
CA PHE A 26 9.70 -7.85 -9.98
C PHE A 26 8.31 -7.27 -9.69
N LEU A 27 7.73 -6.51 -10.62
CA LEU A 27 6.45 -5.80 -10.41
C LEU A 27 5.33 -6.66 -9.80
N PRO A 28 5.06 -7.91 -10.25
CA PRO A 28 4.05 -8.75 -9.62
C PRO A 28 4.32 -9.01 -8.12
N HIS A 29 5.59 -9.20 -7.74
CA HIS A 29 5.97 -9.40 -6.34
C HIS A 29 5.77 -8.11 -5.54
N GLY A 30 6.07 -6.95 -6.12
CA GLY A 30 5.82 -5.66 -5.49
C GLY A 30 4.34 -5.45 -5.14
N ILE A 31 3.45 -5.76 -6.07
CA ILE A 31 1.99 -5.66 -5.87
C ILE A 31 1.52 -6.63 -4.78
N VAL A 32 1.95 -7.89 -4.82
CA VAL A 32 1.57 -8.91 -3.83
C VAL A 32 2.07 -8.53 -2.44
N CYS A 33 3.34 -8.12 -2.31
CA CYS A 33 3.90 -7.68 -1.03
C CYS A 33 3.14 -6.48 -0.44
N ALA A 34 2.77 -5.51 -1.27
CA ALA A 34 1.99 -4.35 -0.85
C ALA A 34 0.58 -4.76 -0.37
N GLY A 35 -0.11 -5.63 -1.13
CA GLY A 35 -1.42 -6.15 -0.73
C GLY A 35 -1.38 -6.93 0.59
N LEU A 36 -0.36 -7.79 0.78
CA LEU A 36 -0.19 -8.54 2.03
C LEU A 36 0.14 -7.62 3.22
N LEU A 37 0.92 -6.56 3.00
CA LEU A 37 1.28 -5.61 4.05
C LEU A 37 0.06 -4.75 4.46
N SER A 38 -0.75 -4.32 3.50
CA SER A 38 -2.03 -3.64 3.73
C SER A 38 -2.99 -4.53 4.54
N ALA A 39 -3.25 -5.75 4.08
CA ALA A 39 -4.13 -6.69 4.77
C ALA A 39 -3.60 -7.09 6.15
N GLY A 40 -2.28 -7.26 6.29
CA GLY A 40 -1.63 -7.60 7.55
C GLY A 40 -1.81 -6.51 8.61
N LYS A 41 -1.67 -5.24 8.24
CA LYS A 41 -1.89 -4.13 9.18
C LYS A 41 -3.34 -4.05 9.64
N GLU A 42 -4.31 -4.19 8.73
CA GLU A 42 -5.74 -4.20 9.10
C GLU A 42 -6.12 -5.42 9.96
N GLY A 43 -5.46 -6.58 9.72
CA GLY A 43 -5.60 -7.75 10.58
C GLY A 43 -5.12 -7.50 12.01
N VAL A 44 -3.97 -6.84 12.17
CA VAL A 44 -3.45 -6.45 13.50
C VAL A 44 -4.36 -5.44 14.18
N ASP A 45 -4.84 -4.44 13.44
CA ASP A 45 -5.78 -3.44 14.00
C ASP A 45 -7.10 -4.10 14.45
N TYR A 46 -7.60 -5.09 13.71
CA TYR A 46 -8.78 -5.87 14.11
C TYR A 46 -8.55 -6.68 15.40
N GLU A 47 -7.37 -7.32 15.55
CA GLU A 47 -6.99 -8.02 16.78
C GLU A 47 -6.88 -7.06 17.99
N ASP A 48 -6.50 -5.80 17.76
CA ASP A 48 -6.45 -4.73 18.76
C ASP A 48 -7.83 -4.14 19.13
N ASN A 49 -8.93 -4.76 18.69
CA ASN A 49 -10.31 -4.24 18.79
C ASN A 49 -10.51 -2.88 18.09
N ARG A 50 -9.71 -2.56 17.08
CA ARG A 50 -9.96 -1.42 16.20
C ARG A 50 -10.78 -1.88 15.00
N GLU A 51 -11.69 -1.02 14.56
CA GLU A 51 -12.52 -1.32 13.39
C GLU A 51 -11.68 -1.27 12.12
N TRP A 52 -12.08 -2.13 11.17
CA TRP A 52 -11.51 -2.17 9.83
C TRP A 52 -11.62 -0.80 9.14
N ASN A 53 -10.49 -0.22 8.77
CA ASN A 53 -10.46 1.13 8.22
C ASN A 53 -10.44 1.10 6.70
N TRP A 54 -11.62 1.18 6.10
CA TRP A 54 -11.77 1.26 4.65
C TRP A 54 -11.04 2.46 4.01
N GLY A 55 -10.80 3.52 4.78
CA GLY A 55 -10.00 4.65 4.31
C GLY A 55 -8.52 4.32 4.14
N ASP A 56 -7.97 3.45 5.00
CA ASP A 56 -6.60 2.95 4.89
C ASP A 56 -6.45 2.05 3.67
N ILE A 57 -7.39 1.14 3.47
CA ILE A 57 -7.39 0.27 2.29
C ILE A 57 -7.52 1.07 1.00
N ALA A 58 -8.38 2.08 0.97
CA ALA A 58 -8.49 2.95 -0.19
C ALA A 58 -7.16 3.65 -0.48
N ALA A 59 -6.49 4.19 0.55
CA ALA A 59 -5.18 4.82 0.40
C ALA A 59 -4.10 3.83 -0.08
N ASP A 60 -4.11 2.61 0.43
CA ASP A 60 -3.21 1.53 0.02
C ASP A 60 -3.43 1.14 -1.44
N CYS A 61 -4.69 0.90 -1.85
CA CYS A 61 -5.04 0.59 -3.23
C CYS A 61 -4.60 1.69 -4.21
N ILE A 62 -4.79 2.97 -3.82
CA ILE A 62 -4.34 4.11 -4.62
C ILE A 62 -2.80 4.10 -4.71
N GLY A 63 -2.09 3.89 -3.61
CA GLY A 63 -0.62 3.80 -3.60
C GLY A 63 -0.09 2.69 -4.51
N ILE A 64 -0.67 1.49 -4.41
CA ILE A 64 -0.33 0.34 -5.26
C ILE A 64 -0.60 0.66 -6.73
N GLY A 65 -1.76 1.24 -7.04
CA GLY A 65 -2.16 1.59 -8.41
C GLY A 65 -1.22 2.61 -9.04
N PHE A 66 -0.93 3.71 -8.34
CA PHE A 66 0.01 4.73 -8.80
C PHE A 66 1.43 4.19 -8.97
N GLY A 67 1.90 3.37 -8.02
CA GLY A 67 3.24 2.75 -8.10
C GLY A 67 3.34 1.81 -9.29
N THR A 68 2.30 0.99 -9.51
CA THR A 68 2.22 0.05 -10.64
C THR A 68 2.23 0.80 -11.96
N LEU A 69 1.37 1.82 -12.11
CA LEU A 69 1.32 2.64 -13.32
C LEU A 69 2.68 3.29 -13.60
N LEU A 70 3.31 3.88 -12.58
CA LEU A 70 4.60 4.55 -12.75
C LEU A 70 5.68 3.55 -13.21
N VAL A 71 5.77 2.38 -12.59
CA VAL A 71 6.71 1.33 -13.02
C VAL A 71 6.46 0.95 -14.47
N VAL A 72 5.20 0.64 -14.84
CA VAL A 72 4.82 0.27 -16.22
C VAL A 72 5.17 1.35 -17.24
N PHE A 73 5.07 2.63 -16.88
CA PHE A 73 5.47 3.72 -17.78
C PHE A 73 6.98 3.92 -17.89
N LEU A 74 7.76 3.49 -16.89
CA LEU A 74 9.21 3.71 -16.81
C LEU A 74 10.06 2.51 -17.23
N THR A 75 9.47 1.32 -17.35
CA THR A 75 10.14 0.06 -17.72
C THR A 75 9.58 -0.51 -19.01
#